data_AF-A0A7Y5J2H1-F1
#
_entry.id   AF-A0A7Y5J2H1-F1
#
_cell.length_a   1.000
_cell.length_b   1.000
_cell.length_c   1.000
_cell.angle_alpha   90.00
_cell.angle_beta   90.00
_cell.angle_gamma   90.00
#
_symmetry.space_group_name_H-M   'P 1'
#
loop_
_entity.id
_entity.type
_entity.pdbx_description
1 polymer ?
#
loop_
_entity_poly.entity_id
_entity_poly.type
_entity_poly.pdbx_seq_one_letter_code
_entity_poly.pdbx_strand_id
1 'polypeptide(L)'
;MQKNTIAGFSRFSKSEKVNWAAQHFFNDPEEVVRDWAGFCHPDEATQKILDGLSENTLSNYHLPYGIAPNFVINGKAYAVPMVIEESSVVAAASSAAKFWMDRGGFHAEVLDTKKLGQVHFSWTGDVRKLYQVFEDLRAQMLEEASPLTANMEKRGGGIIDIRLIDMTHLETA
;
A
#
# COMPACT_ATOMS: atom_id res chain seq x y z
N MET A 1 -12.28 34.00 16.02
CA MET A 1 -12.00 32.69 15.38
C MET A 1 -10.49 32.50 15.35
N GLN A 2 -9.98 31.35 15.78
CA GLN A 2 -8.54 31.08 15.81
C GLN A 2 -7.98 31.23 14.40
N LYS A 3 -6.89 32.01 14.29
CA LYS A 3 -6.36 32.59 13.05
C LYS A 3 -6.09 31.56 11.94
N ASN A 4 -5.97 30.26 12.28
CA ASN A 4 -5.56 29.17 11.38
C ASN A 4 -6.44 27.90 11.51
N THR A 5 -7.72 28.02 11.86
CA THR A 5 -8.61 26.85 12.03
C THR A 5 -9.73 26.84 11.00
N ILE A 6 -10.14 25.64 10.57
CA ILE A 6 -11.19 25.45 9.56
C ILE A 6 -12.04 24.21 9.88
N ALA A 7 -13.34 24.31 9.64
CA ALA A 7 -14.27 23.19 9.68
C ALA A 7 -14.71 22.86 8.25
N GLY A 8 -14.84 21.56 7.93
CA GLY A 8 -15.33 21.11 6.62
C GLY A 8 -14.32 21.22 5.46
N PHE A 9 -13.01 21.27 5.76
CA PHE A 9 -11.94 21.36 4.75
C PHE A 9 -12.04 20.29 3.65
N SER A 10 -12.53 19.10 3.99
CA SER A 10 -12.71 18.01 3.02
C SER A 10 -13.65 18.36 1.85
N ARG A 11 -14.63 19.26 2.07
CA ARG A 11 -15.61 19.70 1.06
C ARG A 11 -15.06 20.72 0.07
N PHE A 12 -13.90 21.30 0.36
CA PHE A 12 -13.27 22.28 -0.51
C PHE A 12 -12.77 21.59 -1.78
N SER A 13 -12.87 22.30 -2.90
CA SER A 13 -12.13 21.98 -4.11
C SER A 13 -10.63 22.07 -3.87
N LYS A 14 -9.84 21.46 -4.74
CA LYS A 14 -8.38 21.47 -4.62
C LYS A 14 -7.80 22.89 -4.58
N SER A 15 -8.28 23.77 -5.45
CA SER A 15 -7.85 25.17 -5.48
C SER A 15 -8.22 25.92 -4.19
N GLU A 16 -9.41 25.69 -3.64
CA GLU A 16 -9.80 26.26 -2.34
C GLU A 16 -8.93 25.75 -1.20
N LYS A 17 -8.59 24.45 -1.19
CA LYS A 17 -7.67 23.86 -0.19
C LYS A 17 -6.29 24.49 -0.26
N VAL A 18 -5.75 24.62 -1.47
CA VAL A 18 -4.45 25.24 -1.74
C VAL A 18 -4.44 26.71 -1.30
N ASN A 19 -5.44 27.49 -1.72
CA ASN A 19 -5.56 28.91 -1.36
C ASN A 19 -5.72 29.10 0.15
N TRP A 20 -6.55 28.29 0.81
CA TRP A 20 -6.72 28.37 2.25
C TRP A 20 -5.41 28.09 2.98
N ALA A 21 -4.70 27.02 2.62
CA ALA A 21 -3.42 26.68 3.25
C ALA A 21 -2.38 27.79 3.03
N ALA A 22 -2.25 28.28 1.79
CA ALA A 22 -1.34 29.36 1.42
C ALA A 22 -1.59 30.63 2.25
N GLN A 23 -2.84 31.08 2.34
CA GLN A 23 -3.22 32.32 3.05
C GLN A 23 -3.03 32.27 4.58
N HIS A 24 -3.17 31.09 5.19
CA HIS A 24 -3.19 30.96 6.65
C HIS A 24 -1.84 30.56 7.26
N PHE A 25 -0.97 29.91 6.48
CA PHE A 25 0.28 29.33 7.00
C PHE A 25 1.55 29.85 6.33
N PHE A 26 1.45 30.65 5.27
CA PHE A 26 2.61 31.15 4.53
C PHE A 26 2.60 32.67 4.41
N ASN A 27 3.80 33.26 4.31
CA ASN A 27 3.96 34.71 4.21
C ASN A 27 3.71 35.25 2.80
N ASP A 28 3.94 34.43 1.77
CA ASP A 28 3.67 34.75 0.36
C ASP A 28 2.72 33.71 -0.24
N PRO A 29 1.40 33.92 -0.12
CA PRO A 29 0.41 32.96 -0.62
C PRO A 29 0.44 32.78 -2.14
N GLU A 30 0.76 33.83 -2.90
CA GLU A 30 0.76 33.76 -4.37
C GLU A 30 1.91 32.88 -4.88
N GLU A 31 3.10 33.01 -4.27
CA GLU A 31 4.23 32.15 -4.57
C GLU A 31 3.92 30.67 -4.27
N VAL A 32 3.35 30.37 -3.10
CA VAL A 32 3.02 28.99 -2.72
C VAL A 32 2.00 28.35 -3.65
N VAL A 33 0.95 29.08 -4.04
CA VAL A 33 -0.06 28.58 -4.99
C VAL A 33 0.58 28.26 -6.34
N ARG A 34 1.48 29.14 -6.83
CA ARG A 34 2.20 28.94 -8.08
C ARG A 34 3.14 27.74 -8.01
N ASP A 35 3.90 27.61 -6.93
CA ASP A 35 4.85 26.51 -6.76
C ASP A 35 4.12 25.16 -6.72
N TRP A 36 3.06 25.04 -5.91
CA TRP A 36 2.25 23.83 -5.84
C TRP A 36 1.53 23.51 -7.14
N ALA A 37 1.10 24.51 -7.92
CA ALA A 37 0.56 24.27 -9.26
C ALA A 37 1.61 23.65 -10.20
N GLY A 38 2.89 24.03 -10.06
CA GLY A 38 4.00 23.49 -10.84
C GLY A 38 4.29 22.00 -10.62
N PHE A 39 3.86 21.44 -9.49
CA PHE A 39 3.97 20.00 -9.21
C PHE A 39 2.70 19.21 -9.59
N CYS A 40 1.64 19.89 -10.02
CA CYS A 40 0.47 19.19 -10.56
C CYS A 40 0.77 18.67 -11.97
N HIS A 41 0.16 17.53 -12.30
CA HIS A 41 0.25 16.96 -13.64
C HIS A 41 -0.52 17.85 -14.62
N PRO A 42 0.03 18.15 -15.81
CA PRO A 42 -0.61 19.06 -16.77
C PRO A 42 -1.88 18.49 -17.41
N ASP A 43 -1.97 17.16 -17.52
CA ASP A 43 -3.20 16.48 -17.95
C ASP A 43 -4.17 16.30 -16.77
N GLU A 44 -5.37 16.88 -16.90
CA GLU A 44 -6.40 16.89 -15.86
C GLU A 44 -6.93 15.49 -15.53
N ALA A 45 -7.05 14.60 -16.52
CA ALA A 45 -7.55 13.25 -16.30
C ALA A 45 -6.58 12.45 -15.43
N THR A 46 -5.28 12.57 -15.70
CA THR A 46 -4.20 11.97 -14.90
C THR A 46 -4.16 12.60 -13.50
N GLN A 47 -4.24 13.93 -13.39
CA GLN A 47 -4.25 14.59 -12.08
C GLN A 47 -5.45 14.16 -11.23
N LYS A 48 -6.61 13.94 -11.85
CA LYS A 48 -7.80 13.44 -11.16
C LYS A 48 -7.61 12.04 -10.59
N ILE A 49 -6.86 11.17 -11.27
CA ILE A 49 -6.48 9.85 -10.73
C ILE A 49 -5.57 10.04 -9.52
N LEU A 50 -4.55 10.90 -9.62
CA LEU A 50 -3.61 11.18 -8.53
C LEU A 50 -4.32 11.75 -7.29
N ASP A 51 -5.26 12.67 -7.49
CA ASP A 51 -6.07 13.24 -6.41
C ASP A 51 -7.01 12.22 -5.75
N GLY A 52 -7.31 11.10 -6.42
CA GLY A 52 -8.07 9.99 -5.85
C GLY A 52 -7.24 9.02 -5.01
N LEU A 53 -5.91 9.12 -5.01
CA LEU A 53 -5.02 8.22 -4.27
C LEU A 53 -4.93 8.56 -2.78
N SER A 54 -5.19 9.82 -2.41
CA SER A 54 -5.09 10.30 -1.03
C SER A 54 -6.15 11.36 -0.77
N GLU A 55 -6.42 11.61 0.50
CA GLU A 55 -7.32 12.69 0.92
C GLU A 55 -6.56 14.01 1.07
N ASN A 56 -7.28 15.12 0.91
CA ASN A 56 -6.77 16.49 1.13
C ASN A 56 -5.47 16.83 0.35
N THR A 57 -5.32 16.29 -0.86
CA THR A 57 -4.16 16.59 -1.71
C THR A 57 -4.14 18.07 -2.10
N LEU A 58 -2.97 18.69 -1.95
CA LEU A 58 -2.73 20.09 -2.36
C LEU A 58 -1.90 20.13 -3.64
N SER A 59 -0.95 19.22 -3.75
CA SER A 59 -0.07 19.05 -4.90
C SER A 59 0.50 17.62 -4.92
N ASN A 60 1.28 17.29 -5.96
CA ASN A 60 2.01 16.04 -6.01
C ASN A 60 3.43 16.21 -5.45
N TYR A 61 4.06 15.09 -5.13
CA TYR A 61 5.47 15.04 -4.76
C TYR A 61 6.22 14.14 -5.75
N HIS A 62 7.24 14.69 -6.41
CA HIS A 62 8.04 13.95 -7.37
C HIS A 62 9.26 13.33 -6.70
N LEU A 63 9.46 12.03 -6.93
CA LEU A 63 10.70 11.33 -6.59
C LEU A 63 11.42 10.91 -7.87
N PRO A 64 12.77 10.88 -7.88
CA PRO A 64 13.53 10.40 -9.03
C PRO A 64 13.11 8.98 -9.41
N TYR A 65 12.76 8.79 -10.68
CA TYR A 65 12.47 7.48 -11.26
C TYR A 65 13.67 7.03 -12.08
N GLY A 66 14.33 5.97 -11.63
CA GLY A 66 15.49 5.38 -12.28
C GLY A 66 15.26 3.92 -12.66
N ILE A 67 16.25 3.35 -13.35
CA ILE A 67 16.30 1.92 -13.65
C ILE A 67 17.65 1.35 -13.23
N ALA A 68 17.64 0.13 -12.68
CA ALA A 68 18.83 -0.68 -12.49
C ALA A 68 18.85 -1.83 -13.52
N PRO A 69 19.70 -1.75 -14.56
CA PRO A 69 19.77 -2.78 -15.60
C PRO A 69 20.55 -4.02 -15.14
N ASN A 70 20.62 -5.03 -16.01
CA ASN A 70 21.47 -6.23 -15.91
C ASN A 70 21.08 -7.24 -14.82
N PHE A 71 19.87 -7.14 -14.25
CA PHE A 71 19.37 -8.18 -13.36
C PHE A 71 18.96 -9.40 -14.19
N VAL A 72 19.79 -10.44 -14.19
CA VAL A 72 19.40 -11.76 -14.72
C VAL A 72 18.84 -12.58 -13.57
N ILE A 73 17.54 -12.87 -13.60
CA ILE A 73 16.84 -13.65 -12.56
C ILE A 73 16.23 -14.88 -13.24
N ASN A 74 16.58 -16.07 -12.78
CA ASN A 74 16.16 -17.35 -13.37
C ASN A 74 16.40 -17.40 -14.90
N GLY A 75 17.57 -16.91 -15.35
CA GLY A 75 17.96 -16.90 -16.75
C GLY A 75 17.29 -15.81 -17.62
N LYS A 76 16.42 -14.96 -17.05
CA LYS A 76 15.77 -13.86 -17.78
C LYS A 76 16.34 -12.51 -17.36
N ALA A 77 16.68 -11.67 -18.32
CA ALA A 77 17.19 -10.32 -18.07
C ALA A 77 16.06 -9.32 -17.81
N TYR A 78 16.28 -8.43 -16.83
CA TYR A 78 15.38 -7.38 -16.40
C TYR A 78 16.12 -6.04 -16.25
N ALA A 79 15.38 -4.96 -16.52
CA ALA A 79 15.70 -3.63 -16.02
C ALA A 79 14.71 -3.32 -14.89
N VAL A 80 15.21 -3.16 -13.66
CA VAL A 80 14.39 -3.02 -12.46
C VAL A 80 14.11 -1.54 -12.22
N PRO A 81 12.84 -1.08 -12.26
CA PRO A 81 12.49 0.29 -11.89
C PRO A 81 12.76 0.58 -10.42
N MET A 82 13.26 1.77 -10.12
CA MET A 82 13.58 2.21 -8.76
C MET A 82 13.11 3.66 -8.56
N VAL A 83 12.46 3.93 -7.43
CA VAL A 83 12.05 5.28 -7.02
C VAL A 83 12.65 5.55 -5.64
N ILE A 84 13.69 6.38 -5.58
CA ILE A 84 14.49 6.66 -4.38
C ILE A 84 15.21 8.00 -4.53
N GLU A 85 15.39 8.74 -3.43
CA GLU A 85 16.11 10.01 -3.37
C GLU A 85 17.62 9.86 -3.11
N GLU A 86 18.03 8.73 -2.54
CA GLU A 86 19.40 8.51 -2.11
C GLU A 86 20.37 8.31 -3.29
N SER A 87 21.39 9.15 -3.33
CA SER A 87 22.45 9.08 -4.34
C SER A 87 23.20 7.75 -4.25
N SER A 88 23.64 7.22 -5.40
CA SER A 88 24.41 5.98 -5.53
C SER A 88 23.66 4.66 -5.33
N VAL A 89 22.46 4.63 -4.74
CA VAL A 89 21.70 3.37 -4.54
C VAL A 89 21.45 2.64 -5.87
N VAL A 90 20.91 3.34 -6.87
CA VAL A 90 20.66 2.78 -8.20
C VAL A 90 21.95 2.33 -8.88
N ALA A 91 23.04 3.10 -8.72
CA ALA A 91 24.35 2.78 -9.29
C ALA A 91 24.95 1.52 -8.65
N ALA A 92 24.86 1.38 -7.33
CA ALA A 92 25.32 0.22 -6.58
C ALA A 92 24.52 -1.04 -6.97
N ALA A 93 23.19 -0.95 -7.04
CA ALA A 93 22.33 -2.04 -7.50
C ALA A 93 22.70 -2.49 -8.92
N SER A 94 22.90 -1.55 -9.83
CA SER A 94 23.29 -1.82 -11.22
C SER A 94 24.67 -2.46 -11.32
N SER A 95 25.63 -2.02 -10.50
CA SER A 95 26.99 -2.57 -10.44
C SER A 95 26.97 -4.02 -9.94
N ALA A 96 26.21 -4.29 -8.87
CA ALA A 96 26.03 -5.64 -8.35
C ALA A 96 25.34 -6.57 -9.37
N ALA A 97 24.29 -6.09 -10.04
CA ALA A 97 23.60 -6.84 -11.07
C ALA A 97 24.53 -7.23 -12.22
N LYS A 98 25.32 -6.27 -12.72
CA LYS A 98 26.35 -6.51 -13.74
C LYS A 98 27.39 -7.55 -13.28
N PHE A 99 27.83 -7.47 -12.02
CA PHE A 99 28.80 -8.42 -11.47
C PHE A 99 28.27 -9.86 -11.46
N TRP A 100 27.00 -10.06 -11.10
CA TRP A 100 26.37 -11.39 -11.03
C TRP A 100 25.88 -11.90 -12.38
N MET A 101 25.57 -11.02 -13.33
CA MET A 101 25.08 -11.39 -14.66
C MET A 101 25.97 -12.44 -15.35
N ASP A 102 27.28 -12.23 -15.40
CA ASP A 102 28.23 -13.15 -16.04
C ASP A 102 28.53 -14.40 -15.18
N ARG A 103 27.98 -14.49 -13.97
CA ARG A 103 28.16 -15.58 -13.00
C ARG A 103 26.92 -16.47 -12.84
N GLY A 104 26.00 -16.41 -13.81
CA GLY A 104 24.75 -17.16 -13.80
C GLY A 104 23.55 -16.40 -13.22
N GLY A 105 23.74 -15.13 -12.83
CA GLY A 105 22.67 -14.29 -12.30
C GLY A 105 22.13 -14.75 -10.95
N PHE A 106 20.93 -14.28 -10.64
CA PHE A 106 20.19 -14.61 -9.44
C PHE A 106 19.23 -15.77 -9.70
N HIS A 107 19.07 -16.62 -8.69
CA HIS A 107 18.07 -17.69 -8.67
C HIS A 107 17.05 -17.39 -7.58
N ALA A 108 15.78 -17.47 -7.92
CA ALA A 108 14.68 -17.17 -7.02
C ALA A 108 13.51 -18.14 -7.23
N GLU A 109 12.85 -18.52 -6.15
CA GLU A 109 11.67 -19.38 -6.14
C GLU A 109 10.54 -18.71 -5.34
N VAL A 110 9.31 -18.85 -5.81
CA VAL A 110 8.12 -18.41 -5.07
C VAL A 110 7.64 -19.57 -4.23
N LEU A 111 7.80 -19.47 -2.91
CA LEU A 111 7.41 -20.53 -1.97
C LEU A 111 5.88 -20.65 -1.79
N ASP A 112 5.19 -19.52 -1.68
CA ASP A 112 3.72 -19.47 -1.57
C ASP A 112 3.20 -18.06 -1.94
N THR A 113 1.93 -17.96 -2.35
CA THR A 113 1.21 -16.70 -2.61
C THR A 113 0.06 -16.46 -1.64
N LYS A 114 -0.12 -17.35 -0.65
CA LYS A 114 -1.14 -17.22 0.40
C LYS A 114 -0.96 -15.96 1.24
N LYS A 115 -2.07 -15.34 1.60
CA LYS A 115 -2.14 -14.18 2.50
C LYS A 115 -2.88 -14.58 3.77
N LEU A 116 -2.40 -14.09 4.90
CA LEU A 116 -3.03 -14.31 6.21
C LEU A 116 -3.93 -13.11 6.52
N GLY A 117 -5.21 -13.38 6.79
CA GLY A 117 -6.13 -12.44 7.42
C GLY A 117 -6.40 -12.89 8.86
N GLN A 118 -6.58 -11.94 9.78
CA GLN A 118 -6.81 -12.23 11.19
C GLN A 118 -8.06 -11.50 11.68
N VAL A 119 -8.89 -12.22 12.43
CA VAL A 119 -10.03 -11.66 13.16
C VAL A 119 -9.77 -11.92 14.63
N HIS A 120 -9.61 -10.84 15.40
CA HIS A 120 -9.40 -10.90 16.83
C HIS A 120 -10.74 -10.69 17.55
N PHE A 121 -11.04 -11.57 18.49
CA PHE A 121 -12.20 -11.45 19.37
C PHE A 121 -11.85 -11.97 20.75
N SER A 122 -12.46 -11.38 21.79
CA SER A 122 -12.30 -11.83 23.16
C SER A 122 -13.37 -12.85 23.53
N TRP A 123 -12.98 -13.88 24.29
CA TRP A 123 -13.87 -14.93 24.78
C TRP A 123 -13.60 -15.18 26.27
N THR A 124 -14.60 -14.94 27.10
CA THR A 124 -14.49 -15.13 28.57
C THR A 124 -14.93 -16.52 29.03
N GLY A 125 -15.39 -17.37 28.10
CA GLY A 125 -15.82 -18.72 28.39
C GLY A 125 -14.67 -19.74 28.32
N ASP A 126 -15.02 -21.02 28.45
CA ASP A 126 -14.07 -22.12 28.28
C ASP A 126 -13.67 -22.27 26.80
N VAL A 127 -12.38 -22.08 26.49
CA VAL A 127 -11.84 -22.21 25.12
C VAL A 127 -12.06 -23.61 24.54
N ARG A 128 -12.14 -24.65 25.38
CA ARG A 128 -12.40 -26.02 24.91
C ARG A 128 -13.73 -26.14 24.19
N LYS A 129 -14.73 -25.32 24.56
CA LYS A 129 -16.02 -25.28 23.87
C LYS A 129 -15.88 -24.72 22.46
N LEU A 130 -15.03 -23.72 22.25
CA LEU A 130 -14.77 -23.16 20.92
C LEU A 130 -14.12 -24.20 20.02
N TYR A 131 -13.06 -24.88 20.49
CA TYR A 131 -12.42 -25.93 19.71
C TYR A 131 -13.35 -27.12 19.40
N GLN A 132 -14.28 -27.46 20.30
CA GLN A 132 -15.26 -28.53 20.06
C GLN A 132 -16.21 -28.24 18.89
N VAL A 133 -16.58 -26.97 18.69
CA VAL A 133 -17.52 -26.56 17.62
C VAL A 133 -16.82 -25.92 16.42
N PHE A 134 -15.49 -25.76 16.48
CA PHE A 134 -14.78 -24.94 15.51
C PHE A 134 -14.87 -25.49 14.09
N GLU A 135 -14.84 -26.81 13.89
CA GLU A 135 -14.93 -27.38 12.54
C GLU A 135 -16.29 -27.12 11.89
N ASP A 136 -17.39 -27.17 12.67
CA ASP A 136 -18.73 -26.84 12.18
C ASP A 136 -18.83 -25.35 11.85
N LEU A 137 -18.33 -24.48 12.73
CA LEU A 137 -18.25 -23.04 12.48
C LEU A 137 -17.36 -22.72 11.28
N ARG A 138 -16.26 -23.44 11.10
CA ARG A 138 -15.34 -23.30 9.97
C ARG A 138 -16.05 -23.61 8.67
N ALA A 139 -16.80 -24.71 8.61
CA ALA A 139 -17.61 -25.06 7.44
C ALA A 139 -18.66 -23.99 7.15
N GLN A 140 -19.38 -23.53 8.17
CA GLN A 140 -20.39 -22.48 8.04
C GLN A 140 -19.77 -21.16 7.54
N MET A 141 -18.64 -20.73 8.12
CA MET A 141 -17.94 -19.51 7.69
C MET A 141 -17.48 -19.58 6.23
N LEU A 142 -17.00 -20.75 5.78
CA LEU A 142 -16.61 -20.95 4.38
C LEU A 142 -17.81 -20.91 3.43
N GLU A 143 -18.93 -21.53 3.82
CA GLU A 143 -20.17 -21.50 3.04
C GLU A 143 -20.71 -20.08 2.92
N GLU A 144 -20.79 -19.34 4.04
CA GLU A 144 -21.26 -17.96 4.06
C GLU A 144 -20.33 -17.01 3.30
N ALA A 145 -19.02 -17.26 3.29
CA ALA A 145 -18.04 -16.47 2.55
C ALA A 145 -18.04 -16.75 1.04
N SER A 146 -18.41 -17.96 0.60
CA SER A 146 -18.36 -18.39 -0.81
C SER A 146 -18.98 -17.39 -1.81
N PRO A 147 -20.20 -16.83 -1.60
CA PRO A 147 -20.75 -15.84 -2.53
C PRO A 147 -19.93 -14.54 -2.61
N LEU A 148 -19.24 -14.17 -1.53
CA LEU A 148 -18.35 -13.01 -1.47
C LEU A 148 -17.02 -13.28 -2.19
N THR A 149 -16.55 -14.53 -2.18
CA THR A 149 -15.27 -14.95 -2.78
C THR A 149 -15.39 -15.58 -4.16
N ALA A 150 -16.60 -15.76 -4.70
CA ALA A 150 -16.87 -16.48 -5.95
C ALA A 150 -15.99 -16.04 -7.14
N ASN A 151 -15.75 -14.74 -7.30
CA ASN A 151 -14.88 -14.24 -8.38
C ASN A 151 -13.39 -14.53 -8.15
N MET A 152 -12.96 -14.62 -6.89
CA MET A 152 -11.59 -14.99 -6.52
C MET A 152 -11.36 -16.48 -6.75
N GLU A 153 -12.33 -17.32 -6.37
CA GLU A 153 -12.31 -18.77 -6.58
C GLU A 153 -12.29 -19.12 -8.07
N LYS A 154 -13.09 -18.42 -8.90
CA LYS A 154 -13.03 -18.55 -10.38
C LYS A 154 -11.65 -18.30 -10.98
N ARG A 155 -10.81 -17.50 -10.30
CA ARG A 155 -9.42 -17.21 -10.72
C ARG A 155 -8.39 -18.12 -10.04
N GLY A 156 -8.82 -19.17 -9.35
CA GLY A 156 -7.94 -20.11 -8.64
C GLY A 156 -7.44 -19.63 -7.28
N GLY A 157 -8.05 -18.57 -6.72
CA GLY A 157 -7.80 -18.10 -5.35
C GLY A 157 -8.91 -18.54 -4.39
N GLY A 158 -9.21 -17.70 -3.40
CA GLY A 158 -10.26 -17.94 -2.40
C GLY A 158 -9.69 -18.23 -1.01
N ILE A 159 -10.58 -18.56 -0.08
CA ILE A 159 -10.20 -18.92 1.28
C ILE A 159 -9.78 -20.39 1.28
N ILE A 160 -8.52 -20.64 1.64
CA ILE A 160 -7.94 -21.99 1.63
C ILE A 160 -8.13 -22.67 2.99
N ASP A 161 -8.00 -21.90 4.08
CA ASP A 161 -8.08 -22.42 5.43
C ASP A 161 -8.47 -21.32 6.42
N ILE A 162 -9.08 -21.73 7.53
CA ILE A 162 -9.39 -20.89 8.70
C ILE A 162 -8.93 -21.68 9.91
N ARG A 163 -8.21 -21.02 10.82
CA ARG A 163 -7.68 -21.64 12.06
C ARG A 163 -8.10 -20.83 13.27
N LEU A 164 -8.48 -21.53 14.33
CA LEU A 164 -8.63 -20.95 15.65
C LEU A 164 -7.29 -21.01 16.38
N ILE A 165 -6.85 -19.87 16.91
CA ILE A 165 -5.60 -19.77 17.68
C ILE A 165 -5.95 -19.12 19.02
N ASP A 166 -5.66 -19.82 20.11
CA ASP A 166 -5.84 -19.29 21.46
C ASP A 166 -4.64 -18.42 21.85
N MET A 167 -4.91 -17.13 22.02
CA MET A 167 -3.93 -16.11 22.43
C MET A 167 -4.25 -15.50 23.80
N THR A 168 -5.18 -16.07 24.58
CA THR A 168 -5.64 -15.48 25.86
C THR A 168 -4.50 -15.32 26.87
N HIS A 169 -3.47 -16.18 26.80
CA HIS A 169 -2.26 -16.07 27.61
C HIS A 169 -1.43 -14.79 27.34
N LEU A 170 -1.65 -14.07 26.23
CA LEU A 170 -1.01 -12.78 25.95
C LEU A 170 -1.81 -11.58 26.44
N GLU A 171 -3.10 -11.75 26.75
CA GLU A 171 -3.96 -10.66 27.26
C GLU A 171 -3.80 -10.43 28.77
N THR A 172 -3.07 -11.31 29.45
CA THR A 172 -2.78 -11.21 30.88
C THR A 172 -1.43 -10.51 31.09
N ALA A 173 -1.43 -9.18 30.89
CA ALA A 173 -0.41 -8.25 31.37
C ALA A 173 -1.07 -7.06 32.05
#